data_AF-A0A7X7QA11-F1
#
_entry.id   AF-A0A7X7QA11-F1
#
_cell.length_a   1.000
_cell.length_b   1.000
_cell.length_c   1.000
_cell.angle_alpha   90.00
_cell.angle_beta   90.00
_cell.angle_gamma   90.00
#
_symmetry.space_group_name_H-M   'P 1'
#
loop_
_entity.id
_entity.type
_entity.pdbx_description
1 polymer ?
#
loop_
_entity_poly.entity_id
_entity_poly.type
_entity_poly.pdbx_seq_one_letter_code
_entity_poly.pdbx_strand_id
1 'polypeptide(L)'
;LDLAGRLARFATLPKMWGGLAEEVGVHGGEQGHFHSHPHGHMGGLRGLLAYGAAANDARILEFVRRSYEHLRTYMIPRAGWLPGNGIGDGVVHAEGCNLGDLVALGVRMSDLGLGDYWEDVDAVVRNLLMEQQLTDVEALRVVSAASPPRAERSAWPGQETSERMPERLLGAFTSWGAPNRLPVGSIMGCCVANASLGLAFAWEGALRCQGDTAQINLLVNRASRLADVDSYLPYEGKVVVHNKAARRIALRVLSWIDRRTLALTVGGLPRPIEWVGSYLLVDDLKPGDEVVMRFAVPESTVSYTANHRVWRQERVYTYTLRGSTIVAVSPEADGPRDIPIYRRAHLRSDQAPMVWVDRFVPERELRSW
;
A
#
# COMPACT_ATOMS: atom_id res chain seq x y z
N LEU A 1 -10.14 26.56 -10.97
CA LEU A 1 -10.57 25.48 -11.88
C LEU A 1 -10.04 25.66 -13.31
N ASP A 2 -10.11 26.84 -13.94
CA ASP A 2 -9.63 27.04 -15.33
C ASP A 2 -8.17 26.61 -15.57
N LEU A 3 -7.23 27.09 -14.75
CA LEU A 3 -5.81 26.69 -14.85
C LEU A 3 -5.63 25.16 -14.70
N ALA A 4 -6.29 24.55 -13.72
CA ALA A 4 -6.23 23.10 -13.51
C ALA A 4 -6.79 22.34 -14.72
N GLY A 5 -7.85 22.84 -15.36
CA GLY A 5 -8.39 22.24 -16.59
C GLY A 5 -7.45 22.38 -17.79
N ARG A 6 -6.75 23.50 -17.93
CA ARG A 6 -5.71 23.66 -18.97
C ARG A 6 -4.55 22.69 -18.75
N LEU A 7 -4.09 22.57 -17.51
CA LEU A 7 -3.05 21.61 -17.13
C LEU A 7 -3.51 20.16 -17.33
N ALA A 8 -4.75 19.83 -16.96
CA ALA A 8 -5.30 18.49 -17.16
C ALA A 8 -5.31 18.10 -18.64
N ARG A 9 -5.83 18.97 -19.51
CA ARG A 9 -5.83 18.75 -20.97
C ARG A 9 -4.43 18.60 -21.55
N PHE A 10 -3.46 19.38 -21.05
CA PHE A 10 -2.06 19.25 -21.46
C PHE A 10 -1.44 17.94 -20.98
N ALA A 11 -1.67 17.59 -19.71
CA ALA A 11 -1.13 16.40 -19.07
C ALA A 11 -1.69 15.11 -19.69
N THR A 12 -2.91 15.11 -20.22
CA THR A 12 -3.53 13.96 -20.88
C THR A 12 -3.31 13.91 -22.40
N LEU A 13 -2.41 14.74 -22.96
CA LEU A 13 -2.08 14.65 -24.38
C LEU A 13 -1.47 13.26 -24.68
N PRO A 14 -1.89 12.55 -25.75
CA PRO A 14 -1.41 11.20 -26.03
C PRO A 14 0.11 11.05 -26.08
N LYS A 15 0.85 12.09 -26.50
CA LYS A 15 2.33 12.08 -26.53
C LYS A 15 3.00 11.97 -25.15
N MET A 16 2.26 12.21 -24.08
CA MET A 16 2.74 12.06 -22.69
C MET A 16 2.55 10.63 -22.17
N TRP A 17 1.86 9.78 -22.94
CA TRP A 17 1.43 8.44 -22.56
C TRP A 17 1.73 7.45 -23.70
N GLY A 18 1.54 6.16 -23.46
CA GLY A 18 1.89 5.05 -24.36
C GLY A 18 3.30 4.47 -24.12
N GLY A 19 3.79 3.65 -25.05
CA GLY A 19 5.18 3.18 -25.03
C GLY A 19 5.45 1.86 -25.75
N LEU A 20 6.57 1.21 -25.38
CA LEU A 20 7.46 0.41 -26.25
C LEU A 20 6.89 -0.87 -26.88
N ALA A 21 5.69 -1.31 -26.53
CA ALA A 21 4.96 -2.36 -27.25
C ALA A 21 3.51 -2.37 -26.80
N GLU A 22 2.65 -1.64 -27.50
CA GLU A 22 1.21 -1.86 -27.42
C GLU A 22 0.81 -2.92 -28.43
N GLU A 23 -0.19 -3.74 -28.10
CA GLU A 23 -0.76 -4.67 -29.08
C GLU A 23 -1.29 -3.90 -30.30
N VAL A 24 -1.22 -4.52 -31.47
CA VAL A 24 -1.70 -3.88 -32.71
C VAL A 24 -3.17 -3.48 -32.53
N GLY A 25 -3.46 -2.19 -32.75
CA GLY A 25 -4.81 -1.62 -32.58
C GLY A 25 -5.12 -1.09 -31.18
N VAL A 26 -4.19 -1.20 -30.23
CA VAL A 26 -4.32 -0.54 -28.92
C VAL A 26 -3.87 0.92 -29.03
N HIS A 27 -4.69 1.81 -28.49
CA HIS A 27 -4.44 3.26 -28.38
C HIS A 27 -4.21 3.64 -26.92
N GLY A 28 -3.16 3.11 -26.30
CA GLY A 28 -2.94 3.23 -24.86
C GLY A 28 -2.62 4.64 -24.40
N GLY A 29 -2.11 5.52 -25.28
CA GLY A 29 -1.98 6.94 -24.97
C GLY A 29 -3.31 7.62 -24.58
N GLU A 30 -4.44 7.18 -25.16
CA GLU A 30 -5.77 7.69 -24.79
C GLU A 30 -6.31 7.06 -23.49
N GLN A 31 -5.76 5.90 -23.12
CA GLN A 31 -6.13 5.11 -21.96
C GLN A 31 -5.22 5.35 -20.75
N GLY A 32 -4.18 6.18 -20.92
CA GLY A 32 -3.21 6.47 -19.88
C GLY A 32 -2.23 5.32 -19.59
N HIS A 33 -1.98 4.47 -20.60
CA HIS A 33 -0.86 3.54 -20.52
C HIS A 33 0.46 4.31 -20.46
N PHE A 34 1.47 3.77 -19.79
CA PHE A 34 2.81 4.33 -19.81
C PHE A 34 3.84 3.22 -19.58
N HIS A 35 5.08 3.48 -20.00
CA HIS A 35 6.22 2.57 -19.80
C HIS A 35 7.41 3.21 -19.06
N SER A 36 7.32 4.50 -18.75
CA SER A 36 8.38 5.27 -18.09
C SER A 36 8.22 5.29 -16.56
N HIS A 37 8.88 6.26 -15.91
CA HIS A 37 8.96 6.40 -14.46
C HIS A 37 7.60 6.51 -13.76
N PRO A 38 7.19 5.50 -12.95
CA PRO A 38 5.86 5.47 -12.36
C PRO A 38 5.58 6.60 -11.37
N HIS A 39 6.54 6.99 -10.51
CA HIS A 39 6.36 8.10 -9.56
C HIS A 39 5.96 9.39 -10.29
N GLY A 40 6.66 9.72 -11.38
CA GLY A 40 6.35 10.89 -12.20
C GLY A 40 4.94 10.87 -12.79
N HIS A 41 4.50 9.71 -13.28
CA HIS A 41 3.15 9.56 -13.85
C HIS A 41 2.08 9.58 -12.78
N MET A 42 2.25 8.81 -11.71
CA MET A 42 1.28 8.74 -10.63
C MET A 42 1.15 10.06 -9.88
N GLY A 43 2.24 10.83 -9.69
CA GLY A 43 2.16 12.20 -9.20
C GLY A 43 1.24 13.08 -10.05
N GLY A 44 1.35 12.98 -11.38
CA GLY A 44 0.42 13.62 -12.32
C GLY A 44 -1.02 13.11 -12.20
N LEU A 45 -1.21 11.80 -12.09
CA LEU A 45 -2.52 11.16 -11.91
C LEU A 45 -3.22 11.61 -10.63
N ARG A 46 -2.48 11.86 -9.54
CA ARG A 46 -3.04 12.41 -8.29
C ARG A 46 -3.67 13.78 -8.53
N GLY A 47 -2.96 14.65 -9.25
CA GLY A 47 -3.48 15.97 -9.66
C GLY A 47 -4.69 15.87 -10.60
N LEU A 48 -4.65 14.95 -11.57
CA LEU A 48 -5.77 14.68 -12.47
C LEU A 48 -7.00 14.15 -11.71
N LEU A 49 -6.81 13.28 -10.72
CA LEU A 49 -7.91 12.77 -9.87
C LEU A 49 -8.55 13.91 -9.08
N ALA A 50 -7.73 14.78 -8.49
CA ALA A 50 -8.20 15.97 -7.78
C ALA A 50 -9.05 16.87 -8.68
N TYR A 51 -8.54 17.17 -9.88
CA TYR A 51 -9.25 17.98 -10.86
C TYR A 51 -10.54 17.32 -11.33
N GLY A 52 -10.48 16.05 -11.72
CA GLY A 52 -11.64 15.30 -12.22
C GLY A 52 -12.78 15.27 -11.21
N ALA A 53 -12.46 15.08 -9.92
CA ALA A 53 -13.45 15.12 -8.85
C ALA A 53 -14.04 16.52 -8.65
N ALA A 54 -13.20 17.56 -8.61
CA ALA A 54 -13.64 18.93 -8.39
C ALA A 54 -14.43 19.53 -9.58
N ALA A 55 -14.11 19.12 -10.81
CA ALA A 55 -14.76 19.59 -12.03
C ALA A 55 -15.91 18.67 -12.50
N ASN A 56 -16.13 17.54 -11.83
CA ASN A 56 -17.03 16.47 -12.25
C ASN A 56 -16.74 15.99 -13.70
N ASP A 57 -15.46 15.86 -14.03
CA ASP A 57 -14.98 15.49 -15.37
C ASP A 57 -14.81 13.97 -15.46
N ALA A 58 -15.86 13.30 -15.90
CA ALA A 58 -15.90 11.84 -16.02
C ALA A 58 -14.79 11.28 -16.92
N ARG A 59 -14.38 12.00 -17.96
CA ARG A 59 -13.33 11.54 -18.90
C ARG A 59 -11.96 11.53 -18.24
N ILE A 60 -11.66 12.51 -17.39
CA ILE A 60 -10.42 12.54 -16.61
C ILE A 60 -10.44 11.47 -15.51
N LEU A 61 -11.58 11.28 -14.82
CA LEU A 61 -11.70 10.21 -13.82
C LEU A 61 -11.51 8.82 -14.44
N GLU A 62 -12.09 8.58 -15.62
CA GLU A 62 -11.86 7.36 -16.39
C GLU A 62 -10.38 7.19 -16.76
N PHE A 63 -9.72 8.26 -17.22
CA PHE A 63 -8.31 8.24 -17.60
C PHE A 63 -7.41 7.81 -16.43
N VAL A 64 -7.63 8.40 -15.25
CA VAL A 64 -6.87 8.06 -14.04
C VAL A 64 -7.06 6.60 -13.66
N ARG A 65 -8.31 6.13 -13.68
CA ARG A 65 -8.65 4.74 -13.36
C ARG A 65 -7.94 3.76 -14.29
N ARG A 66 -8.04 3.97 -15.61
CA ARG A 66 -7.39 3.12 -16.61
C ARG A 66 -5.86 3.12 -16.47
N SER A 67 -5.27 4.28 -16.18
CA SER A 67 -3.82 4.41 -15.95
C SER A 67 -3.36 3.58 -14.74
N TYR A 68 -4.11 3.64 -13.64
CA TYR A 68 -3.84 2.83 -12.44
C TYR A 68 -3.98 1.34 -12.75
N GLU A 69 -5.06 0.94 -13.42
CA GLU A 69 -5.30 -0.47 -13.78
C GLU A 69 -4.25 -1.02 -14.75
N HIS A 70 -3.74 -0.21 -15.67
CA HIS A 70 -2.60 -0.57 -16.51
C HIS A 70 -1.36 -0.86 -15.67
N LEU A 71 -1.03 0.00 -14.71
CA LEU A 71 0.11 -0.19 -13.81
C LEU A 71 -0.01 -1.50 -13.01
N ARG A 72 -1.22 -1.85 -12.56
CA ARG A 72 -1.48 -3.12 -11.85
C ARG A 72 -1.07 -4.35 -12.65
N THR A 73 -1.08 -4.27 -13.98
CA THR A 73 -0.68 -5.41 -14.83
C THR A 73 0.80 -5.76 -14.73
N TYR A 74 1.63 -4.89 -14.16
CA TYR A 74 3.07 -5.11 -13.92
C TYR A 74 3.39 -5.50 -12.48
N MET A 75 2.39 -5.48 -11.59
CA MET A 75 2.59 -5.73 -10.17
C MET A 75 2.78 -7.22 -9.86
N ILE A 76 3.30 -7.48 -8.66
CA ILE A 76 3.01 -8.71 -7.91
C ILE A 76 1.93 -8.32 -6.89
N PRO A 77 0.63 -8.55 -7.18
CA PRO A 77 -0.45 -7.94 -6.40
C PRO A 77 -0.41 -8.34 -4.92
N ARG A 78 -0.20 -9.62 -4.62
CA ARG A 78 -0.19 -10.12 -3.23
C ARG A 78 1.02 -9.67 -2.40
N ALA A 79 2.11 -9.26 -3.05
CA ALA A 79 3.27 -8.68 -2.37
C ALA A 79 3.21 -7.16 -2.30
N GLY A 80 2.25 -6.54 -3.01
CA GLY A 80 2.22 -5.10 -3.20
C GLY A 80 3.51 -4.57 -3.84
N TRP A 81 4.14 -5.35 -4.72
CA TRP A 81 5.37 -4.96 -5.41
C TRP A 81 5.05 -4.46 -6.82
N LEU A 82 5.75 -3.41 -7.27
CA LEU A 82 5.73 -2.94 -8.65
C LEU A 82 7.11 -2.46 -9.11
N PRO A 83 7.40 -2.45 -10.43
CA PRO A 83 8.66 -1.91 -10.96
C PRO A 83 8.91 -0.44 -10.57
N GLY A 84 10.17 -0.13 -10.28
CA GLY A 84 10.59 1.12 -9.64
C GLY A 84 10.94 2.27 -10.58
N ASN A 85 11.89 2.08 -11.51
CA ASN A 85 12.46 3.21 -12.25
C ASN A 85 11.80 3.39 -13.63
N GLY A 86 11.59 2.32 -14.38
CA GLY A 86 10.80 2.33 -15.61
C GLY A 86 10.16 0.98 -15.85
N ILE A 87 8.93 0.97 -16.35
CA ILE A 87 8.28 -0.27 -16.76
C ILE A 87 9.04 -0.82 -17.96
N GLY A 88 9.76 -1.93 -17.77
CA GLY A 88 10.59 -2.51 -18.82
C GLY A 88 12.08 -2.21 -18.71
N ASP A 89 12.55 -1.49 -17.68
CA ASP A 89 13.99 -1.29 -17.43
C ASP A 89 14.71 -2.59 -17.07
N GLY A 90 13.94 -3.60 -16.64
CA GLY A 90 14.40 -4.93 -16.28
C GLY A 90 15.13 -5.03 -14.94
N VAL A 91 15.22 -3.93 -14.20
CA VAL A 91 15.75 -3.93 -12.85
C VAL A 91 14.66 -4.36 -11.88
N VAL A 92 14.93 -5.41 -11.10
CA VAL A 92 13.97 -5.98 -10.14
C VAL A 92 14.03 -5.20 -8.82
N HIS A 93 13.53 -3.96 -8.84
CA HIS A 93 13.34 -3.12 -7.65
C HIS A 93 12.02 -2.35 -7.74
N ALA A 94 11.45 -2.03 -6.58
CA ALA A 94 10.30 -1.16 -6.39
C ALA A 94 10.75 0.13 -5.72
N GLU A 95 10.30 1.26 -6.24
CA GLU A 95 10.56 2.55 -5.61
C GLU A 95 9.54 2.83 -4.50
N GLY A 96 10.00 3.26 -3.33
CA GLY A 96 9.11 3.59 -2.22
C GLY A 96 8.12 4.71 -2.52
N CYS A 97 8.52 5.67 -3.37
CA CYS A 97 7.59 6.67 -3.92
C CYS A 97 6.43 6.04 -4.68
N ASN A 98 6.71 5.04 -5.53
CA ASN A 98 5.69 4.39 -6.33
C ASN A 98 4.64 3.70 -5.46
N LEU A 99 5.09 3.01 -4.40
CA LEU A 99 4.20 2.39 -3.44
C LEU A 99 3.32 3.41 -2.72
N GLY A 100 3.92 4.54 -2.32
CA GLY A 100 3.19 5.63 -1.69
C GLY A 100 2.09 6.23 -2.58
N ASP A 101 2.40 6.51 -3.85
CA ASP A 101 1.42 7.04 -4.79
C ASP A 101 0.33 6.03 -5.14
N LEU A 102 0.70 4.75 -5.29
CA LEU A 102 -0.24 3.67 -5.56
C LEU A 102 -1.29 3.58 -4.42
N VAL A 103 -0.83 3.61 -3.17
CA VAL A 103 -1.71 3.62 -2.00
C VAL A 103 -2.61 4.85 -2.01
N ALA A 104 -2.04 6.03 -2.24
CA ALA A 104 -2.81 7.27 -2.20
C ALA A 104 -3.88 7.33 -3.31
N LEU A 105 -3.55 6.90 -4.53
CA LEU A 105 -4.50 6.76 -5.64
C LEU A 105 -5.57 5.70 -5.33
N GLY A 106 -5.17 4.52 -4.86
CA GLY A 106 -6.10 3.44 -4.51
C GLY A 106 -7.15 3.89 -3.48
N VAL A 107 -6.69 4.54 -2.39
CA VAL A 107 -7.58 5.11 -1.36
C VAL A 107 -8.55 6.12 -1.96
N ARG A 108 -8.06 7.12 -2.71
CA ARG A 108 -8.91 8.21 -3.22
C ARG A 108 -9.85 7.76 -4.34
N MET A 109 -9.42 6.86 -5.21
CA MET A 109 -10.31 6.30 -6.23
C MET A 109 -11.42 5.45 -5.61
N SER A 110 -11.13 4.74 -4.51
CA SER A 110 -12.16 4.01 -3.76
C SER A 110 -13.10 4.94 -2.98
N ASP A 111 -12.58 6.01 -2.38
CA ASP A 111 -13.42 7.06 -1.77
C ASP A 111 -14.38 7.71 -2.80
N LEU A 112 -13.92 7.89 -4.05
CA LEU A 112 -14.69 8.48 -5.15
C LEU A 112 -15.60 7.48 -5.88
N GLY A 113 -15.57 6.20 -5.52
CA GLY A 113 -16.39 5.16 -6.16
C GLY A 113 -15.96 4.80 -7.59
N LEU A 114 -14.73 5.10 -7.99
CA LEU A 114 -14.20 4.75 -9.31
C LEU A 114 -13.83 3.27 -9.43
N GLY A 115 -13.59 2.61 -8.30
CA GLY A 115 -13.26 1.19 -8.18
C GLY A 115 -12.96 0.80 -6.74
N ASP A 116 -12.88 -0.51 -6.49
CA ASP A 116 -12.54 -1.07 -5.17
C ASP A 116 -11.08 -1.53 -5.16
N TYR A 117 -10.19 -0.68 -4.63
CA TYR A 117 -8.72 -0.89 -4.63
C TYR A 117 -8.15 -1.19 -3.25
N TRP A 118 -9.02 -1.43 -2.25
CA TRP A 118 -8.57 -1.69 -0.88
C TRP A 118 -7.74 -2.97 -0.72
N GLU A 119 -7.91 -3.97 -1.58
CA GLU A 119 -7.04 -5.15 -1.61
C GLU A 119 -5.60 -4.80 -2.05
N ASP A 120 -5.46 -3.90 -3.02
CA ASP A 120 -4.15 -3.43 -3.46
C ASP A 120 -3.49 -2.62 -2.32
N VAL A 121 -4.26 -1.72 -1.70
CA VAL A 121 -3.81 -0.94 -0.54
C VAL A 121 -3.36 -1.86 0.60
N ASP A 122 -4.17 -2.86 0.97
CA ASP A 122 -3.85 -3.85 2.00
C ASP A 122 -2.53 -4.57 1.67
N ALA A 123 -2.41 -5.10 0.45
CA ALA A 123 -1.24 -5.86 0.06
C ALA A 123 0.05 -5.02 0.07
N VAL A 124 -0.02 -3.74 -0.33
CA VAL A 124 1.12 -2.82 -0.33
C VAL A 124 1.55 -2.46 1.09
N VAL A 125 0.62 -1.98 1.92
CA VAL A 125 0.98 -1.45 3.25
C VAL A 125 1.29 -2.55 4.26
N ARG A 126 0.73 -3.75 4.08
CA ARG A 126 0.99 -4.90 4.96
C ARG A 126 2.29 -5.63 4.61
N ASN A 127 2.78 -5.46 3.39
CA ASN A 127 3.97 -6.14 2.89
C ASN A 127 5.06 -5.15 2.53
N LEU A 128 5.32 -4.94 1.25
CA LEU A 128 6.57 -4.31 0.81
C LEU A 128 6.75 -2.87 1.30
N LEU A 129 5.71 -2.05 1.34
CA LEU A 129 5.86 -0.65 1.78
C LEU A 129 6.36 -0.58 3.23
N MET A 130 5.81 -1.43 4.11
CA MET A 130 6.28 -1.52 5.50
C MET A 130 7.70 -2.06 5.58
N GLU A 131 8.02 -3.10 4.79
CA GLU A 131 9.39 -3.66 4.76
C GLU A 131 10.42 -2.67 4.24
N GLN A 132 10.04 -1.65 3.47
CA GLN A 132 10.98 -0.63 2.99
C GLN A 132 11.42 0.37 4.06
N GLN A 133 10.77 0.41 5.23
CA GLN A 133 11.20 1.25 6.33
C GLN A 133 12.46 0.69 7.00
N LEU A 134 13.49 1.50 7.10
CA LEU A 134 14.74 1.15 7.77
C LEU A 134 14.57 1.24 9.29
N THR A 135 14.50 0.11 9.96
CA THR A 135 14.28 0.03 11.42
C THR A 135 15.46 -0.60 12.18
N ASP A 136 16.44 -1.16 11.47
CA ASP A 136 17.60 -1.84 12.05
C ASP A 136 18.91 -1.09 11.73
N VAL A 137 19.42 -0.38 12.73
CA VAL A 137 20.68 0.38 12.62
C VAL A 137 21.89 -0.54 12.45
N GLU A 138 21.88 -1.74 13.06
CA GLU A 138 23.02 -2.67 12.94
C GLU A 138 23.10 -3.25 11.53
N ALA A 139 21.96 -3.61 10.93
CA ALA A 139 21.91 -4.02 9.53
C ALA A 139 22.47 -2.92 8.61
N LEU A 140 22.13 -1.66 8.86
CA LEU A 140 22.68 -0.52 8.12
C LEU A 140 24.20 -0.36 8.30
N ARG A 141 24.74 -0.63 9.48
CA ARG A 141 26.19 -0.61 9.72
C ARG A 141 26.90 -1.71 8.94
N VAL A 142 26.37 -2.94 8.95
CA VAL A 142 26.92 -4.07 8.18
C VAL A 142 26.97 -3.74 6.69
N VAL A 143 25.86 -3.25 6.16
CA VAL A 143 25.76 -2.79 4.77
C VAL A 143 26.74 -1.66 4.46
N SER A 144 26.86 -0.67 5.34
CA SER A 144 27.77 0.46 5.16
C SER A 144 29.22 -0.01 5.13
N ALA A 145 29.60 -0.98 5.98
CA ALA A 145 30.94 -1.56 6.01
C ALA A 145 31.25 -2.40 4.76
N ALA A 146 30.23 -3.05 4.18
CA ALA A 146 30.35 -3.82 2.94
C ALA A 146 30.27 -2.95 1.66
N SER A 147 29.96 -1.66 1.79
CA SER A 147 29.82 -0.76 0.66
C SER A 147 31.17 -0.27 0.15
N PRO A 148 31.36 -0.14 -1.18
CA PRO A 148 32.61 0.37 -1.72
C PRO A 148 32.83 1.82 -1.26
N PRO A 149 34.11 2.27 -1.17
CA PRO A 149 34.40 3.68 -0.98
C PRO A 149 33.68 4.50 -2.05
N ARG A 150 33.05 5.61 -1.63
CA ARG A 150 32.35 6.49 -2.56
C ARG A 150 33.36 7.09 -3.53
N ALA A 151 33.14 6.91 -4.84
CA ALA A 151 34.05 7.35 -5.90
C ALA A 151 34.00 8.86 -6.14
N GLU A 152 32.86 9.52 -5.88
CA GLU A 152 32.63 10.93 -6.20
C GLU A 152 32.16 11.71 -4.96
N ARG A 153 32.78 12.87 -4.72
CA ARG A 153 32.34 13.85 -3.71
C ARG A 153 31.62 15.00 -4.39
N SER A 154 30.70 15.62 -3.66
CA SER A 154 30.00 16.82 -4.11
C SER A 154 31.02 17.91 -4.43
N ALA A 155 30.84 18.54 -5.58
CA ALA A 155 31.63 19.71 -5.98
C ALA A 155 31.35 20.93 -5.08
N TRP A 156 30.30 20.88 -4.25
CA TRP A 156 29.84 22.00 -3.44
C TRP A 156 30.11 21.75 -1.94
N PRO A 157 30.87 22.65 -1.26
CA PRO A 157 31.15 22.52 0.17
C PRO A 157 29.88 22.43 1.02
N GLY A 158 29.87 21.52 2.00
CA GLY A 158 28.78 21.38 2.97
C GLY A 158 27.53 20.63 2.47
N GLN A 159 27.51 20.13 1.23
CA GLN A 159 26.38 19.36 0.70
C GLN A 159 26.48 17.84 0.96
N GLU A 160 27.53 17.38 1.64
CA GLU A 160 27.73 15.97 1.98
C GLU A 160 28.13 15.80 3.43
N THR A 161 27.68 14.70 4.02
CA THR A 161 28.14 14.23 5.33
C THR A 161 28.22 12.71 5.32
N SER A 162 29.21 12.16 6.03
CA SER A 162 29.33 10.75 6.37
C SER A 162 29.09 10.49 7.86
N GLU A 163 28.68 11.52 8.60
CA GLU A 163 28.53 11.47 10.04
C GLU A 163 27.26 10.69 10.42
N ARG A 164 27.44 9.55 11.11
CA ARG A 164 26.34 8.79 11.74
C ARG A 164 25.21 8.47 10.76
N MET A 165 25.57 8.12 9.52
CA MET A 165 24.59 7.84 8.47
C MET A 165 23.62 6.71 8.83
N PRO A 166 24.05 5.57 9.42
CA PRO A 166 23.12 4.53 9.86
C PRO A 166 22.04 5.05 10.83
N GLU A 167 22.41 5.91 11.78
CA GLU A 167 21.47 6.51 12.74
C GLU A 167 20.56 7.56 12.08
N ARG A 168 21.10 8.36 11.15
CA ARG A 168 20.33 9.37 10.41
C ARG A 168 19.33 8.77 9.43
N LEU A 169 19.52 7.53 9.02
CA LEU A 169 18.64 6.79 8.11
C LEU A 169 17.58 5.97 8.86
N LEU A 170 17.62 5.89 10.19
CA LEU A 170 16.61 5.21 10.97
C LEU A 170 15.23 5.86 10.73
N GLY A 171 14.26 5.05 10.34
CA GLY A 171 12.90 5.46 9.96
C GLY A 171 12.75 5.92 8.51
N ALA A 172 13.84 6.09 7.76
CA ALA A 172 13.80 6.42 6.34
C ALA A 172 13.27 5.23 5.52
N PHE A 173 12.74 5.52 4.33
CA PHE A 173 12.28 4.50 3.39
C PHE A 173 13.29 4.33 2.26
N THR A 174 13.54 3.07 1.88
CA THR A 174 14.47 2.77 0.79
C THR A 174 13.90 3.16 -0.57
N SER A 175 14.79 3.55 -1.48
CA SER A 175 14.40 3.90 -2.85
C SER A 175 14.29 2.71 -3.78
N TRP A 176 14.83 1.57 -3.41
CA TRP A 176 14.88 0.40 -4.25
C TRP A 176 14.62 -0.81 -3.35
N GLY A 177 13.38 -1.31 -3.29
CA GLY A 177 13.04 -2.56 -2.60
C GLY A 177 12.88 -3.68 -3.61
N ALA A 178 13.71 -4.72 -3.53
CA ALA A 178 13.47 -5.92 -4.33
C ALA A 178 12.36 -6.77 -3.67
N PRO A 179 11.76 -7.71 -4.40
CA PRO A 179 10.71 -8.58 -3.86
C PRO A 179 11.14 -9.42 -2.64
N ASN A 180 12.44 -9.57 -2.37
CA ASN A 180 12.98 -10.37 -1.26
C ASN A 180 14.08 -9.67 -0.43
N ARG A 181 14.40 -8.40 -0.71
CA ARG A 181 15.44 -7.64 0.03
C ARG A 181 15.28 -6.14 -0.13
N LEU A 182 15.88 -5.39 0.79
CA LEU A 182 16.24 -4.00 0.55
C LEU A 182 17.69 -3.92 0.07
N PRO A 183 17.96 -3.66 -1.21
CA PRO A 183 19.29 -3.25 -1.64
C PRO A 183 19.61 -1.86 -1.10
N VAL A 184 20.77 -1.73 -0.48
CA VAL A 184 21.24 -0.43 0.03
C VAL A 184 22.42 0.03 -0.83
N GLY A 185 22.11 0.80 -1.86
CA GLY A 185 23.09 1.45 -2.73
C GLY A 185 22.97 2.97 -2.70
N SER A 186 21.74 3.48 -2.72
CA SER A 186 21.40 4.90 -2.58
C SER A 186 19.98 5.04 -2.02
N ILE A 187 19.78 6.02 -1.14
CA ILE A 187 18.46 6.42 -0.62
C ILE A 187 18.20 7.83 -1.11
N MET A 188 17.07 8.01 -1.79
CA MET A 188 16.60 9.28 -2.30
C MET A 188 15.56 9.84 -1.32
N GLY A 189 15.73 11.11 -0.94
CA GLY A 189 14.87 11.76 0.06
C GLY A 189 13.38 11.83 -0.33
N CYS A 190 13.06 11.78 -1.63
CA CYS A 190 11.67 11.71 -2.10
C CYS A 190 10.92 10.49 -1.53
N CYS A 191 11.58 9.33 -1.47
CA CYS A 191 10.99 8.09 -0.97
C CYS A 191 10.66 8.20 0.52
N VAL A 192 11.52 8.86 1.30
CA VAL A 192 11.29 9.09 2.73
C VAL A 192 9.96 9.82 2.96
N ALA A 193 9.72 10.89 2.19
CA ALA A 193 8.49 11.66 2.30
C ALA A 193 7.28 10.89 1.71
N ASN A 194 7.38 10.42 0.47
CA ASN A 194 6.22 9.90 -0.25
C ASN A 194 5.75 8.52 0.25
N ALA A 195 6.68 7.64 0.66
CA ALA A 195 6.32 6.35 1.28
C ALA A 195 5.62 6.56 2.63
N SER A 196 6.12 7.50 3.45
CA SER A 196 5.49 7.89 4.71
C SER A 196 4.08 8.46 4.48
N LEU A 197 3.91 9.31 3.46
CA LEU A 197 2.59 9.80 3.05
C LEU A 197 1.66 8.65 2.63
N GLY A 198 2.17 7.65 1.90
CA GLY A 198 1.42 6.44 1.55
C GLY A 198 0.85 5.73 2.78
N LEU A 199 1.67 5.51 3.81
CA LEU A 199 1.19 4.94 5.08
C LEU A 199 0.15 5.84 5.75
N ALA A 200 0.31 7.17 5.69
CA ALA A 200 -0.67 8.11 6.21
C ALA A 200 -2.01 8.01 5.46
N PHE A 201 -2.01 7.89 4.13
CA PHE A 201 -3.23 7.67 3.33
C PHE A 201 -3.92 6.36 3.68
N ALA A 202 -3.17 5.26 3.85
CA ALA A 202 -3.76 3.99 4.28
C ALA A 202 -4.32 4.07 5.70
N TRP A 203 -3.60 4.68 6.64
CA TRP A 203 -4.06 4.88 8.01
C TRP A 203 -5.33 5.75 8.08
N GLU A 204 -5.35 6.84 7.33
CA GLU A 204 -6.48 7.75 7.21
C GLU A 204 -7.68 7.02 6.59
N GLY A 205 -7.43 6.33 5.47
CA GLY A 205 -8.38 5.53 4.70
C GLY A 205 -8.92 4.28 5.40
N ALA A 206 -8.21 3.73 6.38
CA ALA A 206 -8.58 2.49 7.05
C ALA A 206 -9.98 2.54 7.69
N LEU A 207 -10.42 3.72 8.14
CA LEU A 207 -11.72 3.93 8.76
C LEU A 207 -12.30 5.30 8.36
N ARG A 208 -13.54 5.29 7.87
CA ARG A 208 -14.34 6.47 7.51
C ARG A 208 -15.56 6.59 8.42
N CYS A 209 -15.79 7.74 9.01
CA CYS A 209 -16.98 8.10 9.76
C CYS A 209 -17.87 9.04 8.93
N GLN A 210 -18.99 8.54 8.41
CA GLN A 210 -19.95 9.32 7.63
C GLN A 210 -21.29 9.35 8.35
N GLY A 211 -21.70 10.54 8.83
CA GLY A 211 -22.90 10.65 9.67
C GLY A 211 -22.81 9.79 10.92
N ASP A 212 -23.68 8.78 11.01
CA ASP A 212 -23.77 7.77 12.07
C ASP A 212 -23.19 6.41 11.66
N THR A 213 -22.52 6.33 10.51
CA THR A 213 -21.92 5.11 9.97
C THR A 213 -20.41 5.12 10.10
N ALA A 214 -19.83 4.04 10.63
CA ALA A 214 -18.39 3.78 10.57
C ALA A 214 -18.12 2.70 9.51
N GLN A 215 -17.39 3.06 8.46
CA GLN A 215 -16.95 2.16 7.41
C GLN A 215 -15.47 1.84 7.63
N ILE A 216 -15.15 0.55 7.78
CA ILE A 216 -13.80 0.05 8.05
C ILE A 216 -13.30 -0.64 6.77
N ASN A 217 -12.33 -0.01 6.12
CA ASN A 217 -11.81 -0.42 4.82
C ASN A 217 -10.58 -1.33 4.93
N LEU A 218 -9.78 -1.19 6.00
CA LEU A 218 -8.61 -2.01 6.26
C LEU A 218 -8.69 -2.63 7.65
N LEU A 219 -8.30 -3.91 7.76
CA LEU A 219 -8.26 -4.64 9.02
C LEU A 219 -6.95 -4.37 9.76
N VAL A 220 -6.80 -3.14 10.27
CA VAL A 220 -5.65 -2.66 11.04
C VAL A 220 -6.13 -1.90 12.28
N ASN A 221 -5.27 -1.78 13.30
CA ASN A 221 -5.62 -1.03 14.50
C ASN A 221 -5.87 0.44 14.16
N ARG A 222 -7.04 0.98 14.52
CA ARG A 222 -7.43 2.34 14.18
C ARG A 222 -8.44 2.89 15.17
N ALA A 223 -8.15 4.04 15.77
CA ALA A 223 -9.09 4.73 16.67
C ALA A 223 -9.79 5.90 15.98
N SER A 224 -11.11 6.01 16.08
CA SER A 224 -11.85 7.10 15.42
C SER A 224 -12.88 7.75 16.35
N ARG A 225 -13.62 8.72 15.82
CA ARG A 225 -14.73 9.36 16.52
C ARG A 225 -15.87 8.39 16.81
N LEU A 226 -16.20 7.48 15.88
CA LEU A 226 -17.37 6.61 16.01
C LEU A 226 -17.04 5.21 16.53
N ALA A 227 -15.84 4.69 16.27
CA ALA A 227 -15.43 3.35 16.70
C ALA A 227 -13.91 3.20 16.77
N ASP A 228 -13.45 2.28 17.61
CA ASP A 228 -12.05 1.82 17.62
C ASP A 228 -11.97 0.39 17.10
N VAL A 229 -10.95 0.12 16.28
CA VAL A 229 -10.71 -1.20 15.67
C VAL A 229 -9.45 -1.78 16.28
N ASP A 230 -9.57 -3.00 16.79
CA ASP A 230 -8.47 -3.88 17.17
C ASP A 230 -8.42 -5.04 16.19
N SER A 231 -7.43 -5.04 15.31
CA SER A 231 -7.13 -6.13 14.39
C SER A 231 -6.04 -6.99 15.00
N TYR A 232 -6.32 -8.28 15.13
CA TYR A 232 -5.38 -9.27 15.65
C TYR A 232 -4.60 -9.96 14.51
N LEU A 233 -4.78 -9.49 13.27
CA LEU A 233 -4.09 -10.03 12.11
C LEU A 233 -2.59 -9.73 12.16
N PRO A 234 -1.74 -10.65 11.66
CA PRO A 234 -2.07 -11.98 11.15
C PRO A 234 -2.07 -13.10 12.20
N TYR A 235 -1.85 -12.78 13.48
CA TYR A 235 -1.76 -13.77 14.56
C TYR A 235 -3.07 -14.56 14.72
N GLU A 236 -4.19 -13.85 14.83
CA GLU A 236 -5.52 -14.42 14.97
C GLU A 236 -6.46 -13.86 13.89
N GLY A 237 -7.38 -14.69 13.41
CA GLY A 237 -8.49 -14.24 12.57
C GLY A 237 -9.58 -13.62 13.43
N LYS A 238 -9.26 -12.47 14.03
CA LYS A 238 -10.11 -11.76 14.97
C LYS A 238 -9.98 -10.26 14.74
N VAL A 239 -11.12 -9.59 14.60
CA VAL A 239 -11.22 -8.14 14.59
C VAL A 239 -12.30 -7.75 15.58
N VAL A 240 -11.96 -6.87 16.52
CA VAL A 240 -12.88 -6.31 17.51
C VAL A 240 -13.11 -4.85 17.16
N VAL A 241 -14.37 -4.44 17.10
CA VAL A 241 -14.75 -3.05 16.87
C VAL A 241 -15.52 -2.58 18.10
N HIS A 242 -14.90 -1.65 18.83
CA HIS A 242 -15.48 -1.00 20.01
C HIS A 242 -16.33 0.17 19.54
N ASN A 243 -17.65 0.04 19.60
CA ASN A 243 -18.54 1.08 19.13
C ASN A 243 -18.65 2.22 20.14
N LYS A 244 -18.23 3.43 19.75
CA LYS A 244 -18.41 4.63 20.57
C LYS A 244 -19.77 5.26 20.35
N ALA A 245 -20.22 5.33 19.09
CA ALA A 245 -21.44 6.06 18.74
C ALA A 245 -22.05 5.72 17.36
N ALA A 246 -21.49 4.79 16.59
CA ALA A 246 -22.05 4.41 15.30
C ALA A 246 -23.41 3.71 15.48
N ARG A 247 -24.38 4.03 14.63
CA ARG A 247 -25.62 3.24 14.48
C ARG A 247 -25.44 2.08 13.49
N ARG A 248 -24.48 2.23 12.58
CA ARG A 248 -24.14 1.28 11.53
C ARG A 248 -22.62 1.12 11.42
N ILE A 249 -22.16 -0.12 11.31
CA ILE A 249 -20.78 -0.44 10.98
C ILE A 249 -20.76 -1.25 9.68
N ALA A 250 -19.97 -0.80 8.72
CA ALA A 250 -19.65 -1.56 7.50
C ALA A 250 -18.20 -2.03 7.60
N LEU A 251 -17.98 -3.33 7.79
CA LEU A 251 -16.65 -3.91 7.98
C LEU A 251 -16.23 -4.68 6.73
N ARG A 252 -15.14 -4.25 6.09
CA ARG A 252 -14.63 -4.93 4.89
C ARG A 252 -14.16 -6.35 5.24
N VAL A 253 -14.51 -7.30 4.38
CA VAL A 253 -13.98 -8.66 4.40
C VAL A 253 -13.08 -8.86 3.20
N LEU A 254 -11.80 -9.10 3.47
CA LEU A 254 -10.78 -9.28 2.45
C LEU A 254 -11.04 -10.56 1.65
N SER A 255 -10.65 -10.56 0.37
CA SER A 255 -10.93 -11.62 -0.59
C SER A 255 -10.45 -13.01 -0.17
N TRP A 256 -9.39 -13.10 0.63
CA TRP A 256 -8.82 -14.35 1.14
C TRP A 256 -9.60 -14.93 2.34
N ILE A 257 -10.46 -14.15 2.98
CA ILE A 257 -11.25 -14.61 4.14
C ILE A 257 -12.43 -15.43 3.62
N ASP A 258 -12.49 -16.71 4.01
CA ASP A 258 -13.62 -17.57 3.66
C ASP A 258 -14.86 -17.16 4.46
N ARG A 259 -15.84 -16.55 3.76
CA ARG A 259 -17.11 -16.10 4.33
C ARG A 259 -17.89 -17.21 5.04
N ARG A 260 -17.67 -18.48 4.70
CA ARG A 260 -18.32 -19.64 5.35
C ARG A 260 -17.78 -19.91 6.76
N THR A 261 -16.56 -19.46 7.03
CA THR A 261 -15.89 -19.62 8.33
C THR A 261 -16.04 -18.37 9.20
N LEU A 262 -16.69 -17.33 8.69
CA LEU A 262 -16.87 -16.07 9.38
C LEU A 262 -17.98 -16.18 10.42
N ALA A 263 -17.66 -15.83 11.65
CA ALA A 263 -18.61 -15.67 12.74
C ALA A 263 -18.64 -14.21 13.19
N LEU A 264 -19.85 -13.68 13.40
CA LEU A 264 -20.08 -12.32 13.87
C LEU A 264 -20.85 -12.37 15.19
N THR A 265 -20.35 -11.65 16.20
CA THR A 265 -21.11 -11.40 17.43
C THR A 265 -21.22 -9.90 17.69
N VAL A 266 -22.31 -9.50 18.34
CA VAL A 266 -22.52 -8.13 18.86
C VAL A 266 -22.89 -8.25 20.33
N GLY A 267 -22.12 -7.62 21.22
CA GLY A 267 -22.29 -7.77 22.67
C GLY A 267 -22.21 -9.23 23.14
N GLY A 268 -21.40 -10.05 22.46
CA GLY A 268 -21.23 -11.48 22.74
C GLY A 268 -22.31 -12.41 22.15
N LEU A 269 -23.39 -11.87 21.56
CA LEU A 269 -24.46 -12.68 20.96
C LEU A 269 -24.22 -12.87 19.46
N PRO A 270 -24.38 -14.09 18.91
CA PRO A 270 -24.30 -14.32 17.47
C PRO A 270 -25.29 -13.46 16.69
N ARG A 271 -24.83 -12.91 15.57
CA ARG A 271 -25.67 -12.07 14.69
C ARG A 271 -25.59 -12.59 13.25
N PRO A 272 -26.71 -12.63 12.51
CA PRO A 272 -26.67 -12.94 11.08
C PRO A 272 -25.83 -11.90 10.35
N ILE A 273 -25.14 -12.35 9.30
CA ILE A 273 -24.24 -11.52 8.50
C ILE A 273 -25.00 -11.05 7.26
N GLU A 274 -25.12 -9.73 7.12
CA GLU A 274 -25.66 -9.10 5.92
C GLU A 274 -24.52 -8.52 5.07
N TRP A 275 -24.64 -8.59 3.75
CA TRP A 275 -23.56 -8.23 2.83
C TRP A 275 -23.94 -7.11 1.88
N VAL A 276 -23.02 -6.16 1.69
CA VAL A 276 -23.04 -5.19 0.60
C VAL A 276 -21.68 -5.20 -0.08
N GLY A 277 -21.58 -5.88 -1.24
CA GLY A 277 -20.31 -6.10 -1.93
C GLY A 277 -19.28 -6.82 -1.05
N SER A 278 -18.16 -6.15 -0.77
CA SER A 278 -17.05 -6.64 0.08
C SER A 278 -17.22 -6.32 1.56
N TYR A 279 -18.32 -5.69 1.97
CA TYR A 279 -18.57 -5.31 3.37
C TYR A 279 -19.63 -6.20 4.00
N LEU A 280 -19.39 -6.61 5.25
CA LEU A 280 -20.46 -7.03 6.14
C LEU A 280 -21.07 -5.79 6.80
N LEU A 281 -22.38 -5.76 6.93
CA LEU A 281 -23.14 -4.68 7.52
C LEU A 281 -23.65 -5.07 8.91
N VAL A 282 -23.51 -4.18 9.88
CA VAL A 282 -24.05 -4.32 11.23
C VAL A 282 -24.82 -3.05 11.60
N ASP A 283 -26.14 -3.18 11.66
CA ASP A 283 -27.06 -2.07 11.95
C ASP A 283 -27.59 -2.12 13.39
N ASP A 284 -28.43 -1.13 13.75
CA ASP A 284 -29.08 -1.02 15.07
C ASP A 284 -28.11 -1.07 16.25
N LEU A 285 -26.89 -0.58 16.03
CA LEU A 285 -25.86 -0.53 17.06
C LEU A 285 -26.12 0.61 18.06
N LYS A 286 -25.75 0.36 19.31
CA LYS A 286 -25.79 1.32 20.41
C LYS A 286 -24.37 1.66 20.87
N PRO A 287 -24.14 2.87 21.40
CA PRO A 287 -22.90 3.19 22.09
C PRO A 287 -22.53 2.11 23.12
N GLY A 288 -21.28 1.64 23.09
CA GLY A 288 -20.78 0.58 23.96
C GLY A 288 -20.92 -0.84 23.41
N ASP A 289 -21.64 -1.06 22.31
CA ASP A 289 -21.69 -2.37 21.67
C ASP A 289 -20.29 -2.79 21.18
N GLU A 290 -19.92 -4.04 21.44
CA GLU A 290 -18.70 -4.64 20.89
C GLU A 290 -19.07 -5.54 19.71
N VAL A 291 -18.53 -5.24 18.53
CA VAL A 291 -18.70 -6.06 17.32
C VAL A 291 -17.45 -6.91 17.12
N VAL A 292 -17.59 -8.23 17.15
CA VAL A 292 -16.45 -9.16 17.00
C VAL A 292 -16.63 -10.00 15.76
N MET A 293 -15.68 -9.89 14.83
CA MET A 293 -15.57 -10.73 13.65
C MET A 293 -14.46 -11.77 13.85
N ARG A 294 -14.80 -13.05 13.70
CA ARG A 294 -13.86 -14.18 13.79
C ARG A 294 -13.86 -15.00 12.50
N PHE A 295 -12.69 -15.49 12.10
CA PHE A 295 -12.50 -16.24 10.86
C PHE A 295 -11.19 -17.04 10.92
N ALA A 296 -10.97 -17.96 9.98
CA ALA A 296 -9.70 -18.68 9.86
C ALA A 296 -8.63 -17.81 9.18
N VAL A 297 -7.37 -17.96 9.59
CA VAL A 297 -6.21 -17.35 8.92
C VAL A 297 -5.34 -18.45 8.32
N PRO A 298 -5.60 -18.87 7.06
CA PRO A 298 -4.84 -19.93 6.44
C PRO A 298 -3.42 -19.47 6.11
N GLU A 299 -2.49 -20.41 6.14
CA GLU A 299 -1.22 -20.27 5.44
C GLU A 299 -1.34 -20.78 4.00
N SER A 300 -0.73 -20.07 3.07
CA SER A 300 -0.70 -20.44 1.66
C SER A 300 0.66 -20.10 1.05
N THR A 301 1.03 -20.84 0.00
CA THR A 301 2.24 -20.58 -0.78
C THR A 301 1.85 -20.24 -2.20
N VAL A 302 2.40 -19.15 -2.72
CA VAL A 302 2.13 -18.66 -4.07
C VAL A 302 3.43 -18.24 -4.75
N SER A 303 3.54 -18.47 -6.05
CA SER A 303 4.70 -18.07 -6.85
C SER A 303 4.31 -17.01 -7.87
N TYR A 304 5.12 -15.98 -7.99
CA TYR A 304 4.95 -14.89 -8.95
C TYR A 304 6.25 -14.61 -9.69
N THR A 305 6.14 -14.15 -10.93
CA THR A 305 7.28 -13.72 -11.73
C THR A 305 7.37 -12.20 -11.72
N ALA A 306 8.39 -11.67 -11.04
CA ALA A 306 8.77 -10.27 -11.16
C ALA A 306 9.30 -10.01 -12.58
N ASN A 307 9.05 -8.82 -13.13
CA ASN A 307 9.46 -8.44 -14.48
C ASN A 307 8.97 -9.40 -15.59
N HIS A 308 7.81 -10.06 -15.41
CA HIS A 308 7.19 -11.02 -16.37
C HIS A 308 6.86 -10.45 -17.77
N ARG A 309 7.12 -9.16 -18.00
CA ARG A 309 6.96 -8.49 -19.30
C ARG A 309 8.28 -7.93 -19.84
N VAL A 310 9.39 -8.31 -19.22
CA VAL A 310 10.74 -7.86 -19.61
C VAL A 310 11.56 -9.07 -20.01
N TRP A 311 11.75 -9.21 -21.32
CA TRP A 311 12.46 -10.35 -21.92
C TRP A 311 13.79 -10.63 -21.23
N ARG A 312 13.99 -11.87 -20.78
CA ARG A 312 15.19 -12.39 -20.09
C ARG A 312 15.56 -11.72 -18.76
N GLN A 313 14.67 -10.91 -18.18
CA GLN A 313 14.89 -10.27 -16.88
C GLN A 313 13.87 -10.71 -15.82
N GLU A 314 13.10 -11.75 -16.13
CA GLU A 314 12.13 -12.39 -15.28
C GLU A 314 12.79 -13.08 -14.09
N ARG A 315 12.18 -12.96 -12.91
CA ARG A 315 12.62 -13.69 -11.71
C ARG A 315 11.43 -14.21 -10.94
N VAL A 316 11.44 -15.50 -10.63
CA VAL A 316 10.38 -16.14 -9.84
C VAL A 316 10.66 -15.92 -8.36
N TYR A 317 9.62 -15.52 -7.64
CA TYR A 317 9.60 -15.42 -6.19
C TYR A 317 8.42 -16.23 -5.66
N THR A 318 8.67 -17.00 -4.60
CA THR A 318 7.67 -17.80 -3.92
C THR A 318 7.46 -17.22 -2.53
N TYR A 319 6.24 -16.81 -2.22
CA TYR A 319 5.88 -16.24 -0.92
C TYR A 319 5.08 -17.24 -0.11
N THR A 320 5.35 -17.31 1.19
CA THR A 320 4.43 -17.90 2.16
C THR A 320 3.64 -16.78 2.81
N LEU A 321 2.31 -16.83 2.69
CA LEU A 321 1.39 -15.87 3.26
C LEU A 321 0.60 -16.49 4.40
N ARG A 322 0.40 -15.74 5.48
CA ARG A 322 -0.63 -15.98 6.51
C ARG A 322 -1.74 -14.95 6.28
N GLY A 323 -2.84 -15.39 5.69
CA GLY A 323 -3.86 -14.50 5.10
C GLY A 323 -3.30 -13.64 3.95
N SER A 324 -3.27 -12.32 4.13
CA SER A 324 -2.60 -11.36 3.20
C SER A 324 -1.20 -10.93 3.65
N THR A 325 -0.69 -11.41 4.79
CA THR A 325 0.64 -11.04 5.29
C THR A 325 1.70 -12.02 4.80
N ILE A 326 2.70 -11.55 4.09
CA ILE A 326 3.89 -12.33 3.75
C ILE A 326 4.70 -12.56 5.02
N VAL A 327 5.00 -13.83 5.30
CA VAL A 327 5.79 -14.26 6.46
C VAL A 327 7.12 -14.90 6.07
N ALA A 328 7.31 -15.23 4.79
CA ALA A 328 8.57 -15.71 4.22
C ALA A 328 8.58 -15.51 2.69
N VAL A 329 9.77 -15.46 2.10
CA VAL A 329 10.00 -15.38 0.66
C VAL A 329 11.16 -16.27 0.23
N SER A 330 11.07 -16.87 -0.96
CA SER A 330 12.13 -17.62 -1.62
C SER A 330 12.33 -17.09 -3.05
N PRO A 331 13.58 -16.94 -3.55
CA PRO A 331 14.82 -17.18 -2.82
C PRO A 331 15.02 -16.17 -1.68
N GLU A 332 15.68 -16.60 -0.61
CA GLU A 332 16.18 -15.67 0.40
C GLU A 332 17.32 -14.84 -0.19
N ALA A 333 17.46 -13.60 0.27
CA ALA A 333 18.60 -12.77 -0.10
C ALA A 333 19.79 -13.06 0.81
N ASP A 334 20.96 -13.25 0.21
CA ASP A 334 22.21 -13.63 0.88
C ASP A 334 23.39 -12.71 0.50
N GLY A 335 23.14 -11.65 -0.27
CA GLY A 335 24.18 -10.73 -0.71
C GLY A 335 24.76 -9.89 0.46
N PRO A 336 26.05 -9.54 0.43
CA PRO A 336 26.73 -8.84 1.53
C PRO A 336 26.23 -7.41 1.78
N ARG A 337 25.42 -6.85 0.86
CA ARG A 337 24.80 -5.51 0.95
C ARG A 337 23.28 -5.57 0.95
N ASP A 338 22.72 -6.75 1.15
CA ASP A 338 21.29 -6.96 1.18
C ASP A 338 20.81 -6.94 2.62
N ILE A 339 19.71 -6.24 2.87
CA ILE A 339 18.93 -6.43 4.09
C ILE A 339 17.77 -7.36 3.72
N PRO A 340 17.78 -8.63 4.16
CA PRO A 340 16.69 -9.55 3.83
C PRO A 340 15.40 -9.13 4.53
N ILE A 341 14.29 -9.18 3.80
CA ILE A 341 12.96 -8.77 4.27
C ILE A 341 12.07 -9.99 4.51
N TYR A 342 10.91 -9.76 5.13
CA TYR A 342 9.95 -10.80 5.52
C TYR A 342 10.51 -11.82 6.53
N ARG A 343 11.42 -11.38 7.41
CA ARG A 343 11.87 -12.14 8.59
C ARG A 343 10.82 -12.13 9.70
N ARG A 344 9.63 -12.64 9.38
CA ARG A 344 8.38 -12.47 10.13
C ARG A 344 7.90 -13.77 10.77
N ALA A 345 8.81 -14.68 11.13
CA ALA A 345 8.46 -15.95 11.77
C ALA A 345 7.63 -15.74 13.06
N HIS A 346 7.89 -14.66 13.79
CA HIS A 346 7.12 -14.28 14.98
C HIS A 346 5.63 -14.01 14.70
N LEU A 347 5.24 -13.63 13.47
CA LEU A 347 3.85 -13.42 13.05
C LEU A 347 3.07 -14.74 12.86
N ARG A 348 3.72 -15.90 12.98
CA ARG A 348 3.08 -17.22 12.92
C ARG A 348 2.54 -17.70 14.26
N SER A 349 2.76 -16.95 15.34
CA SER A 349 2.16 -17.24 16.65
C SER A 349 0.63 -17.15 16.58
N ASP A 350 -0.06 -18.00 17.35
CA ASP A 350 -1.53 -18.04 17.38
C ASP A 350 -2.15 -17.09 18.41
N GLN A 351 -1.32 -16.37 19.18
CA GLN A 351 -1.76 -15.34 20.11
C GLN A 351 -1.19 -14.00 19.71
N ALA A 352 -2.06 -13.01 19.48
CA ALA A 352 -1.60 -11.67 19.19
C ALA A 352 -0.97 -11.03 20.45
N PRO A 353 0.22 -10.41 20.33
CA PRO A 353 0.79 -9.63 21.41
C PRO A 353 -0.07 -8.39 21.68
N MET A 354 -0.37 -8.13 22.96
CA MET A 354 -1.21 -7.01 23.38
C MET A 354 -0.39 -5.98 24.16
N VAL A 355 -0.58 -4.70 23.84
CA VAL A 355 0.04 -3.58 24.54
C VAL A 355 -0.98 -2.46 24.73
N TRP A 356 -0.88 -1.73 25.83
CA TRP A 356 -1.70 -0.56 26.11
C TRP A 356 -1.02 0.68 25.53
N VAL A 357 -1.75 1.42 24.69
CA VAL A 357 -1.25 2.63 24.02
C VAL A 357 -2.35 3.67 23.93
N ASP A 358 -1.97 4.94 24.04
CA ASP A 358 -2.83 6.05 23.65
C ASP A 358 -2.83 6.17 22.12
N ARG A 359 -4.02 6.08 21.51
CA ARG A 359 -4.17 6.16 20.05
C ARG A 359 -4.56 7.57 19.63
N PHE A 360 -3.87 8.07 18.60
CA PHE A 360 -4.24 9.33 17.97
C PHE A 360 -5.59 9.23 17.26
N VAL A 361 -6.48 10.17 17.56
CA VAL A 361 -7.77 10.37 16.87
C VAL A 361 -7.72 11.73 16.18
N PRO A 362 -7.81 11.80 14.84
CA PRO A 362 -7.75 13.07 14.15
C PRO A 362 -9.03 13.87 14.40
N GLU A 363 -8.90 15.19 14.60
CA GLU A 363 -10.04 16.10 14.78
C GLU A 363 -10.93 16.20 13.53
N ARG A 364 -10.33 15.99 12.35
CA ARG A 364 -10.99 16.11 11.05
C ARG A 364 -10.60 14.94 10.16
N GLU A 365 -11.55 14.49 9.33
CA GLU A 365 -11.24 13.58 8.23
C GLU A 365 -10.56 14.34 7.10
N LEU A 366 -9.46 13.80 6.58
CA LEU A 366 -8.73 14.40 5.47
C LEU A 366 -9.20 13.71 4.19
N ARG A 367 -10.28 14.21 3.57
CA ARG A 367 -10.77 13.69 2.28
C ARG A 367 -10.16 14.36 1.05
N SER A 368 -9.41 15.44 1.25
CA SER A 368 -8.66 16.12 0.19
C SER A 368 -7.21 15.61 0.12
N TRP A 369 -6.52 15.96 -0.97
CA TRP A 369 -5.08 15.78 -1.10
C TRP A 369 -4.29 16.61 -0.10
#